data_AF-A0A699RX69-F1
#
_entry.id   AF-A0A699RX69-F1
#
_cell.length_a   1.000
_cell.length_b   1.000
_cell.length_c   1.000
_cell.angle_alpha   90.00
_cell.angle_beta   90.00
_cell.angle_gamma   90.00
#
_symmetry.space_group_name_H-M   'P 1'
#
loop_
_entity.id
_entity.type
_entity.pdbx_description
1 polymer ?
#
loop_
_entity_poly.entity_id
_entity_poly.type
_entity_poly.pdbx_seq_one_letter_code
_entity_poly.pdbx_strand_id
1 'polypeptide(L)'
;MVDNRTMAQMLQALIEGYEDAIVVPPINVNNFKLNQTLINLVQSEAWIWLDKEPPRSILTWEDLVSKFINQFFPPSKTTYLRNEIINFLQKPNETFNEAWERFKDLLRQCPHHGFSKLHQLDTFYNALNPNDQDALDSAAGGNFLDKIPRV
;
A
#
# COMPACT_ATOMS: atom_id res chain seq x y z
N MET A 1 8.26 1.95 24.12
CA MET A 1 8.78 3.29 23.77
C MET A 1 9.78 3.12 22.65
N VAL A 2 9.44 3.60 21.45
CA VAL A 2 10.41 3.72 20.36
C VAL A 2 11.21 5.00 20.63
N ASP A 3 12.53 4.93 20.50
CA ASP A 3 13.43 6.10 20.64
C ASP A 3 13.17 7.10 19.51
N ASN A 4 13.14 8.40 19.83
CA ASN A 4 12.94 9.51 18.88
C ASN A 4 13.90 9.43 17.69
N ARG A 5 15.09 8.84 17.87
CA ARG A 5 16.06 8.61 16.80
C ARG A 5 15.54 7.67 15.72
N THR A 6 14.80 6.63 16.08
CA THR A 6 14.22 5.67 15.14
C THR A 6 13.07 6.30 14.36
N MET A 7 12.24 7.10 15.02
CA MET A 7 11.14 7.85 14.37
C MET A 7 11.69 8.87 13.35
N ALA A 8 12.74 9.61 13.72
CA ALA A 8 13.40 10.54 12.82
C ALA A 8 14.03 9.84 11.60
N GLN A 9 14.65 8.67 11.77
CA GLN A 9 15.19 7.88 10.66
C GLN A 9 14.10 7.35 9.71
N MET A 10 12.92 6.98 10.25
CA MET A 10 11.79 6.54 9.45
C MET A 10 11.13 7.69 8.68
N LEU A 11 11.03 8.87 9.29
CA LEU A 11 10.62 10.11 8.62
C LEU A 11 11.59 10.48 7.51
N GLN A 12 12.90 10.39 7.77
CA GLN A 12 13.93 10.66 6.77
C GLN A 12 13.85 9.67 5.59
N ALA A 13 13.65 8.37 5.84
CA ALA A 13 13.45 7.39 4.77
C ALA A 13 12.15 7.62 3.95
N LEU A 14 11.13 8.19 4.58
CA LEU A 14 9.86 8.56 3.93
C LEU A 14 10.01 9.80 3.03
N ILE A 15 10.91 10.72 3.40
CA ILE A 15 11.20 12.00 2.73
C ILE A 15 12.32 11.84 1.68
N GLU A 16 13.37 11.07 1.93
CA GLU A 16 14.48 10.80 0.99
C GLU A 16 14.06 9.84 -0.13
N GLY A 17 13.10 8.95 0.12
CA GLY A 17 12.42 8.19 -0.94
C GLY A 17 11.55 9.06 -1.87
N TYR A 18 11.51 10.38 -1.64
CA TYR A 18 10.66 11.37 -2.31
C TYR A 18 11.42 12.28 -3.31
N GLU A 19 12.76 12.26 -3.37
CA GLU A 19 13.51 13.10 -4.34
C GLU A 19 13.57 12.54 -5.77
N ASP A 20 13.18 11.27 -6.01
CA ASP A 20 13.27 10.64 -7.34
C ASP A 20 11.91 10.38 -8.05
N ALA A 21 10.79 10.95 -7.58
CA ALA A 21 9.46 10.53 -8.06
C ALA A 21 8.65 11.56 -8.87
N ILE A 22 9.19 12.76 -9.19
CA ILE A 22 8.52 13.70 -10.12
C ILE A 22 9.51 14.27 -11.16
N VAL A 23 10.23 13.39 -11.82
CA VAL A 23 10.35 13.47 -13.28
C VAL A 23 9.61 12.24 -13.76
N VAL A 24 8.65 12.36 -14.67
CA VAL A 24 8.13 11.17 -15.37
C VAL A 24 9.35 10.55 -16.08
N PRO A 25 9.94 9.47 -15.56
CA PRO A 25 11.08 8.88 -16.23
C PRO A 25 10.49 8.25 -17.50
N PRO A 26 11.12 8.39 -18.67
CA PRO A 26 10.72 7.61 -19.83
C PRO A 26 10.69 6.15 -19.37
N ILE A 27 9.50 5.54 -19.36
CA ILE A 27 9.14 4.25 -18.73
C ILE A 27 10.41 3.40 -18.53
N ASN A 28 11.08 3.62 -17.40
CA ASN A 28 12.29 2.87 -17.12
C ASN A 28 11.78 1.58 -16.50
N VAL A 29 11.77 0.56 -17.35
CA VAL A 29 11.31 -0.83 -17.12
C VAL A 29 11.95 -1.47 -15.87
N ASN A 30 12.86 -0.77 -15.18
CA ASN A 30 13.65 -1.27 -14.07
C ASN A 30 13.15 -0.91 -12.66
N ASN A 31 12.16 -0.02 -12.49
CA ASN A 31 11.70 0.39 -11.14
C ASN A 31 10.42 -0.32 -10.63
N PHE A 32 9.73 -1.08 -11.49
CA PHE A 32 8.86 -2.15 -11.01
C PHE A 32 9.71 -3.43 -10.92
N LYS A 33 10.43 -3.62 -9.81
CA LYS A 33 10.65 -5.00 -9.37
C LYS A 33 9.30 -5.51 -8.87
N LEU A 34 8.41 -5.84 -9.80
CA LEU A 34 7.48 -6.94 -9.58
C LEU A 34 8.38 -8.08 -9.09
N ASN A 35 8.27 -8.41 -7.80
CA ASN A 35 9.13 -9.42 -7.20
C ASN A 35 9.07 -10.65 -8.10
N GLN A 36 10.21 -11.23 -8.49
CA GLN A 36 10.24 -12.41 -9.35
C GLN A 36 9.30 -13.50 -8.80
N THR A 37 9.11 -13.56 -7.48
CA THR A 37 8.11 -14.39 -6.82
C THR A 37 6.67 -14.02 -7.19
N LEU A 38 6.28 -12.74 -7.21
CA LEU A 38 4.96 -12.30 -7.69
C LEU A 38 4.77 -12.53 -9.19
N ILE A 39 5.81 -12.31 -10.00
CA ILE A 39 5.78 -12.63 -11.44
C ILE A 39 5.59 -14.13 -11.62
N ASN A 40 6.37 -14.97 -10.92
CA ASN A 40 6.29 -16.42 -11.01
C ASN A 40 4.99 -16.97 -10.41
N LEU A 41 4.43 -16.34 -9.38
CA LEU A 41 3.19 -16.76 -8.73
C LEU A 41 1.98 -16.36 -9.58
N VAL A 42 1.94 -15.13 -10.11
CA VAL A 42 0.95 -14.72 -11.10
C VAL A 42 1.10 -15.55 -12.38
N GLN A 43 2.31 -15.80 -12.88
CA GLN A 43 2.49 -16.62 -14.07
C GLN A 43 2.06 -18.07 -13.81
N SER A 44 2.58 -18.75 -12.78
CA SER A 44 2.24 -20.16 -12.56
C SER A 44 0.79 -20.38 -12.11
N GLU A 45 0.27 -19.59 -11.18
CA GLU A 45 -1.11 -19.75 -10.71
C GLU A 45 -2.14 -19.26 -11.74
N ALA A 46 -1.87 -18.17 -12.47
CA ALA A 46 -2.79 -17.73 -13.52
C ALA A 46 -2.78 -18.68 -14.71
N TRP A 47 -1.62 -19.26 -15.08
CA TRP A 47 -1.58 -20.29 -16.12
C TRP A 47 -2.35 -21.55 -15.68
N ILE A 48 -2.15 -22.02 -14.44
CA ILE A 48 -2.89 -23.17 -13.90
C ILE A 48 -4.39 -22.88 -13.82
N TRP A 49 -4.79 -21.67 -13.44
CA TRP A 49 -6.20 -21.27 -13.41
C TRP A 49 -6.79 -21.25 -14.82
N LEU A 50 -6.10 -20.63 -15.79
CA LEU A 50 -6.57 -20.53 -17.16
C LEU A 50 -6.73 -21.91 -17.81
N ASP A 51 -5.82 -22.85 -17.55
CA ASP A 51 -5.89 -24.23 -18.04
C ASP A 51 -7.08 -25.02 -17.45
N LYS A 52 -7.54 -24.62 -16.26
CA LYS A 52 -8.70 -25.24 -15.57
C LYS A 52 -10.05 -24.63 -15.99
N GLU A 53 -10.06 -23.53 -16.74
CA GLU A 53 -11.31 -22.91 -17.18
C GLU A 53 -12.08 -23.86 -18.13
N PRO A 54 -13.40 -23.99 -17.97
CA PRO A 54 -14.19 -24.85 -18.84
C PRO A 54 -14.07 -24.46 -20.32
N PRO A 55 -14.10 -25.42 -21.26
CA PRO A 55 -14.12 -25.10 -22.67
C PRO A 55 -15.25 -24.11 -23.00
N ARG A 56 -14.94 -23.09 -23.83
CA ARG A 56 -15.88 -22.04 -24.23
C ARG A 56 -16.38 -21.13 -23.09
N SER A 57 -15.73 -21.13 -21.92
CA SER A 57 -16.06 -20.19 -20.83
C SER A 57 -15.51 -18.78 -21.06
N ILE A 58 -14.43 -18.64 -21.84
CA ILE A 58 -13.80 -17.37 -22.21
C ILE A 58 -13.92 -17.24 -23.73
N LEU A 59 -14.81 -16.35 -24.19
CA LEU A 59 -15.09 -16.15 -25.62
C LEU A 59 -14.55 -14.81 -26.13
N THR A 60 -14.36 -13.86 -25.22
CA THR A 60 -13.89 -12.51 -25.52
C THR A 60 -12.76 -12.10 -24.57
N TRP A 61 -12.06 -11.02 -24.92
CA TRP A 61 -11.09 -10.39 -24.02
C TRP A 61 -11.75 -9.89 -22.72
N GLU A 62 -12.98 -9.40 -22.81
CA GLU A 62 -13.74 -8.93 -21.65
C GLU A 62 -14.06 -10.08 -20.68
N ASP A 63 -14.43 -11.26 -21.19
CA ASP A 63 -14.65 -12.46 -20.36
C ASP A 63 -13.37 -12.87 -19.62
N LEU A 64 -12.23 -12.87 -20.32
CA LEU A 64 -10.94 -13.22 -19.73
C LEU A 64 -10.58 -12.25 -18.59
N VAL A 65 -10.67 -10.94 -18.86
CA VAL A 65 -10.35 -9.89 -17.88
C VAL A 65 -11.29 -9.97 -16.68
N SER A 66 -12.60 -10.09 -16.92
CA SER A 66 -13.60 -10.18 -15.85
C SER A 66 -13.37 -11.39 -14.96
N LYS A 67 -13.17 -12.58 -15.55
CA LYS A 67 -12.92 -13.81 -14.77
C LYS A 67 -11.59 -13.77 -14.03
N PHE A 68 -10.53 -13.25 -14.65
CA PHE A 68 -9.22 -13.08 -14.00
C PHE A 68 -9.31 -12.15 -12.79
N ILE A 69 -9.96 -10.99 -12.94
CA ILE A 69 -10.16 -10.05 -11.82
C ILE A 69 -11.00 -10.72 -10.73
N ASN A 70 -12.08 -11.40 -11.07
CA ASN A 70 -12.90 -12.08 -10.05
C ASN A 70 -12.17 -13.20 -9.31
N GLN A 71 -11.24 -13.89 -9.99
CA GLN A 71 -10.45 -14.96 -9.39
C GLN A 71 -9.35 -14.42 -8.46
N PHE A 72 -8.56 -13.46 -8.93
CA PHE A 72 -7.33 -13.03 -8.24
C PHE A 72 -7.51 -11.73 -7.44
N PHE A 73 -8.43 -10.87 -7.86
CA PHE A 73 -8.69 -9.56 -7.26
C PHE A 73 -10.20 -9.29 -7.10
N PRO A 74 -10.96 -10.20 -6.47
CA PRO A 74 -12.42 -10.09 -6.40
C PRO A 74 -12.85 -8.70 -5.88
N PRO A 75 -13.84 -8.04 -6.52
CA PRO A 75 -14.29 -6.71 -6.13
C PRO A 75 -14.66 -6.61 -4.65
N SER A 76 -15.25 -7.67 -4.08
CA SER A 76 -15.58 -7.74 -2.64
C SER A 76 -14.36 -7.64 -1.74
N LYS A 77 -13.27 -8.36 -2.08
CA LYS A 77 -11.99 -8.29 -1.34
C LYS A 77 -11.36 -6.91 -1.49
N THR A 78 -11.41 -6.33 -2.68
CA THR A 78 -10.92 -4.96 -2.93
C THR A 78 -11.68 -3.95 -2.07
N THR A 79 -13.01 -4.01 -2.04
CA THR A 79 -13.85 -3.14 -1.21
C THR A 79 -13.56 -3.33 0.28
N TYR A 80 -13.44 -4.58 0.75
CA TYR A 80 -13.10 -4.88 2.13
C TYR A 80 -11.75 -4.26 2.53
N LEU A 81 -10.69 -4.52 1.76
CA LEU A 81 -9.35 -3.97 2.06
C LEU A 81 -9.32 -2.44 2.02
N ARG A 82 -10.02 -1.82 1.06
CA ARG A 82 -10.16 -0.36 1.03
C ARG A 82 -10.83 0.18 2.28
N ASN A 83 -11.86 -0.50 2.79
CA ASN A 83 -12.53 -0.11 4.02
C ASN A 83 -11.62 -0.30 5.25
N GLU A 84 -10.84 -1.37 5.31
CA GLU A 84 -9.85 -1.58 6.38
C GLU A 84 -8.75 -0.50 6.38
N ILE A 85 -8.35 -0.03 5.19
CA ILE A 85 -7.38 1.07 5.06
C ILE A 85 -8.00 2.38 5.55
N ILE A 86 -9.20 2.75 5.07
CA ILE A 86 -9.85 4.03 5.41
C ILE A 86 -10.22 4.10 6.90
N ASN A 87 -10.67 2.99 7.48
CA ASN A 87 -11.08 2.91 8.88
C ASN A 87 -9.95 2.37 9.78
N PHE A 88 -8.70 2.43 9.31
CA PHE A 88 -7.57 1.98 10.09
C PHE A 88 -7.51 2.74 11.41
N LEU A 89 -7.30 2.01 12.50
CA LEU A 89 -7.06 2.57 13.83
C LEU A 89 -5.93 1.77 14.48
N GLN A 90 -5.03 2.47 15.14
CA GLN A 90 -4.05 1.84 16.01
C GLN A 90 -4.77 1.16 17.18
N LYS A 91 -4.43 -0.11 17.43
CA LYS A 91 -5.08 -0.89 18.50
C LYS A 91 -4.53 -0.49 19.87
N PRO A 92 -5.30 -0.66 20.95
CA PRO A 92 -4.78 -0.53 22.30
C PRO A 92 -3.58 -1.45 22.51
N ASN A 93 -2.48 -0.91 23.07
CA ASN A 93 -1.20 -1.59 23.29
C ASN A 93 -0.39 -1.97 22.03
N GLU A 94 -0.86 -1.62 20.83
CA GLU A 94 -0.07 -1.77 19.61
C GLU A 94 0.96 -0.63 19.54
N THR A 95 2.22 -0.99 19.32
CA THR A 95 3.28 0.02 19.12
C THR A 95 3.13 0.70 17.76
N PHE A 96 3.66 1.92 17.62
CA PHE A 96 3.72 2.63 16.34
C PHE A 96 4.24 1.75 15.19
N ASN A 97 5.31 0.98 15.42
CA ASN A 97 5.92 0.13 14.40
C ASN A 97 5.01 -1.02 13.98
N GLU A 98 4.34 -1.66 14.93
CA GLU A 98 3.38 -2.73 14.63
C GLU A 98 2.19 -2.20 13.82
N ALA A 99 1.67 -1.03 14.21
CA ALA A 99 0.62 -0.35 13.47
C ALA A 99 1.07 0.02 12.05
N TRP A 100 2.29 0.55 11.90
CA TRP A 100 2.85 0.92 10.60
C TRP A 100 3.05 -0.28 9.67
N GLU A 101 3.59 -1.39 10.19
CA GLU A 101 3.72 -2.62 9.38
C GLU A 101 2.36 -3.18 8.99
N ARG A 102 1.38 -3.18 9.89
CA ARG A 102 0.01 -3.63 9.58
C ARG A 102 -0.65 -2.76 8.51
N PHE A 103 -0.50 -1.45 8.59
CA PHE A 103 -1.01 -0.52 7.58
C PHE A 103 -0.35 -0.78 6.21
N LYS A 104 0.97 -0.93 6.16
CA LYS A 104 1.69 -1.27 4.92
C LYS A 104 1.27 -2.63 4.35
N ASP A 105 0.99 -3.60 5.20
CA ASP A 105 0.51 -4.91 4.76
C ASP A 105 -0.86 -4.81 4.07
N LEU A 106 -1.80 -4.05 4.63
CA LEU A 106 -3.09 -3.77 3.99
C LEU A 106 -2.93 -3.13 2.60
N LEU A 107 -2.02 -2.17 2.46
CA LEU A 107 -1.71 -1.55 1.16
C LEU A 107 -1.13 -2.56 0.16
N ARG A 108 -0.22 -3.44 0.60
CA ARG A 108 0.37 -4.49 -0.26
C ARG A 108 -0.66 -5.54 -0.70
N GLN A 109 -1.66 -5.83 0.14
CA GLN A 109 -2.75 -6.75 -0.19
C GLN A 109 -3.74 -6.16 -1.21
N CYS A 110 -3.78 -4.83 -1.37
CA CYS A 110 -4.64 -4.14 -2.33
C CYS A 110 -3.82 -3.14 -3.18
N PRO A 111 -2.89 -3.59 -4.04
CA PRO A 111 -1.99 -2.68 -4.77
C PRO A 111 -2.72 -1.71 -5.71
N HIS A 112 -3.94 -2.07 -6.12
CA HIS A 112 -4.85 -1.26 -6.94
C HIS A 112 -5.82 -0.40 -6.10
N HIS A 113 -5.49 -0.09 -4.84
CA HIS A 113 -6.34 0.67 -3.92
C HIS A 113 -6.60 2.14 -4.33
N GLY A 114 -5.86 2.72 -5.28
CA GLY A 114 -6.12 4.09 -5.79
C GLY A 114 -5.88 5.25 -4.81
N PHE A 115 -5.57 5.00 -3.53
CA PHE A 115 -5.16 6.03 -2.57
C PHE A 115 -3.83 6.69 -2.92
N SER A 116 -3.80 8.02 -2.99
CA SER A 116 -2.57 8.79 -3.15
C SER A 116 -1.66 8.64 -1.93
N LYS A 117 -0.36 8.92 -2.09
CA LYS A 117 0.58 8.85 -0.97
C LYS A 117 0.20 9.81 0.16
N LEU A 118 -0.25 11.02 -0.19
CA LEU A 118 -0.76 12.00 0.78
C LEU A 118 -1.94 11.43 1.56
N HIS A 119 -2.92 10.82 0.88
CA HIS A 119 -4.06 10.20 1.55
C HIS A 119 -3.63 9.06 2.48
N GLN A 120 -2.69 8.21 2.07
CA GLN A 120 -2.17 7.14 2.92
C GLN A 120 -1.52 7.67 4.21
N LEU A 121 -0.75 8.77 4.11
CA LEU A 121 -0.09 9.37 5.27
C LEU A 121 -1.08 10.06 6.20
N ASP A 122 -2.06 10.78 5.63
CA ASP A 122 -3.13 11.41 6.40
C ASP A 122 -3.97 10.36 7.13
N THR A 123 -4.39 9.29 6.44
CA THR A 123 -5.12 8.17 7.06
C THR A 123 -4.32 7.53 8.19
N PHE A 124 -3.04 7.24 7.97
CA PHE A 124 -2.21 6.62 9.01
C PHE A 124 -2.01 7.55 10.21
N TYR A 125 -1.68 8.82 9.98
CA TYR A 125 -1.49 9.80 11.06
C TYR A 125 -2.74 9.95 11.90
N ASN A 126 -3.90 10.14 11.28
CA ASN A 126 -5.17 10.33 11.97
C ASN A 126 -5.65 9.07 12.72
N ALA A 127 -5.09 7.90 12.39
CA ALA A 127 -5.38 6.63 13.03
C ALA A 127 -4.51 6.33 14.26
N LEU A 128 -3.43 7.08 14.46
CA LEU A 128 -2.53 6.90 15.60
C LEU A 128 -3.19 7.35 16.89
N ASN A 129 -2.73 6.76 18.00
CA ASN A 129 -3.07 7.28 19.32
C ASN A 129 -2.38 8.64 19.57
N PRO A 130 -2.90 9.48 20.49
CA PRO A 130 -2.36 10.82 20.72
C PRO A 130 -0.87 10.85 21.06
N ASN A 131 -0.35 9.88 21.83
CA ASN A 131 1.06 9.87 22.20
C ASN A 131 1.98 9.63 20.99
N ASP A 132 1.56 8.75 20.07
CA ASP A 132 2.33 8.48 18.86
C ASP A 132 2.19 9.60 17.82
N GLN A 133 1.07 10.33 17.80
CA GLN A 133 0.94 11.58 17.05
C GLN A 133 1.90 12.65 17.57
N ASP A 134 1.89 12.91 18.88
CA ASP A 134 2.77 13.91 19.51
C ASP A 134 4.26 13.58 19.30
N ALA A 135 4.61 12.30 19.37
CA ALA A 135 5.97 11.83 19.10
C ALA A 135 6.37 12.06 17.63
N LEU A 136 5.44 11.82 16.69
CA LEU A 136 5.68 12.03 15.27
C LEU A 136 5.84 13.53 14.94
N ASP A 137 4.98 14.38 15.50
CA ASP A 137 5.07 15.83 15.36
C ASP A 137 6.37 16.38 15.95
N SER A 138 6.76 15.88 17.12
CA SER A 138 8.04 16.26 17.75
C SER A 138 9.23 15.89 16.86
N ALA A 139 9.22 14.69 16.28
CA ALA A 139 10.28 14.22 15.38
C ALA A 139 10.30 14.99 14.04
N ALA A 140 9.14 15.44 13.56
CA ALA A 140 9.01 16.26 12.36
C ALA A 140 9.37 17.75 12.60
N GLY A 141 9.60 18.16 13.85
CA GLY A 141 9.89 19.55 14.21
C GLY A 141 8.67 20.46 14.02
N GLY A 142 7.49 19.96 14.34
CA GLY A 142 6.19 20.60 14.15
C GLY A 142 5.16 19.62 13.57
N ASN A 143 3.94 20.08 13.32
CA ASN A 143 2.87 19.23 12.81
C ASN A 143 3.33 18.45 11.57
N PHE A 144 3.27 17.12 11.65
CA PHE A 144 3.72 16.23 10.59
C PHE A 144 2.97 16.44 9.27
N LEU A 145 1.66 16.68 9.32
CA LEU A 145 0.84 16.89 8.12
C LEU A 145 1.19 18.19 7.38
N ASP A 146 1.77 19.18 8.08
CA ASP A 146 2.24 20.43 7.46
C ASP A 146 3.57 20.23 6.70
N LYS A 147 4.31 19.14 6.99
CA LYS A 147 5.55 18.80 6.30
C LYS A 147 5.31 18.02 5.00
N ILE A 148 4.10 17.52 4.77
CA ILE A 148 3.79 16.74 3.57
C ILE A 148 3.47 17.70 2.41
N PRO A 149 4.24 17.67 1.29
CA PRO A 149 3.95 18.52 0.14
C PRO A 149 2.56 18.22 -0.44
N ARG A 150 1.70 19.23 -0.46
CA ARG A 150 0.39 19.18 -1.14
C ARG A 150 0.58 19.71 -2.55
N VAL A 151 1.13 18.88 -3.42
CA VAL A 151 1.34 19.20 -4.84
C VAL A 151 0.17 18.72 -5.67
#